data_AF-A0A942M337-F1
#
_entry.id   AF-A0A942M337-F1
#
_cell.length_a   1.000
_cell.length_b   1.000
_cell.length_c   1.000
_cell.angle_alpha   90.00
_cell.angle_beta   90.00
_cell.angle_gamma   90.00
#
_symmetry.space_group_name_H-M   'P 1'
#
loop_
_entity.id
_entity.type
_entity.pdbx_description
1 polymer ?
#
loop_
_entity_poly.entity_id
_entity_poly.type
_entity_poly.pdbx_seq_one_letter_code
_entity_poly.pdbx_strand_id
1 'polypeptide(L)' 'MNRKDQRPSKIAYERHLNQLGVPENDRKSNGGRIPDYVKYGTWIRVNETEKFEAGYEEFKAKARAAEKKK' A
#
# COMPACT_ATOMS: atom_id res chain seq x y z
N MET A 1 -17.41 11.57 11.00
CA MET A 1 -16.60 10.60 10.23
C MET A 1 -16.73 9.21 10.88
N ASN A 2 -17.13 8.19 10.11
CA ASN A 2 -17.38 6.83 10.60
C ASN A 2 -16.06 6.09 10.94
N ARG A 3 -15.92 5.63 12.19
CA ARG A 3 -14.77 4.84 12.69
C ARG A 3 -14.57 3.47 12.01
N LYS A 4 -15.45 3.06 11.10
CA LYS A 4 -15.39 1.75 10.43
C LYS A 4 -14.41 1.70 9.25
N ASP A 5 -14.06 2.86 8.67
CA ASP A 5 -13.07 2.97 7.59
C ASP A 5 -11.60 2.96 8.07
N GLN A 6 -11.37 3.04 9.39
CA GLN A 6 -10.01 3.10 9.98
C GLN A 6 -9.41 1.72 10.27
N ARG A 7 -10.13 0.63 10.01
CA ARG A 7 -9.57 -0.70 10.23
C ARG A 7 -8.50 -0.98 9.18
N PRO A 8 -7.27 -1.38 9.57
CA PRO A 8 -6.25 -1.79 8.64
C PRO A 8 -6.76 -3.02 7.88
N SER A 9 -7.13 -2.82 6.62
CA SER A 9 -7.61 -3.83 5.70
C SER A 9 -6.72 -3.83 4.46
N LYS A 10 -6.70 -4.95 3.72
CA LYS A 10 -5.93 -5.05 2.47
C LYS A 10 -6.31 -3.93 1.48
N ILE A 11 -7.60 -3.57 1.40
CA ILE A 11 -8.08 -2.45 0.57
C ILE A 11 -7.57 -1.10 1.09
N ALA A 12 -7.56 -0.88 2.41
CA ALA A 12 -7.01 0.35 2.97
C ALA A 12 -5.50 0.49 2.68
N TYR A 13 -4.75 -0.62 2.78
CA TYR A 13 -3.33 -0.64 2.43
C TYR A 13 -3.09 -0.41 0.93
N GLU A 14 -3.89 -1.01 0.05
CA GLU A 14 -3.84 -0.75 -1.39
C GLU A 14 -4.09 0.74 -1.70
N ARG A 15 -5.09 1.36 -1.06
CA ARG A 15 -5.38 2.79 -1.20
C ARG A 15 -4.22 3.63 -0.67
N HIS A 16 -3.60 3.25 0.44
CA HIS A 16 -2.42 3.91 0.99
C HIS A 16 -1.24 3.88 0.01
N LEU A 17 -0.93 2.72 -0.56
CA LEU A 17 0.10 2.58 -1.60
C LEU A 17 -0.24 3.39 -2.86
N ASN A 18 -1.52 3.42 -3.26
CA ASN A 18 -1.97 4.23 -4.40
C ASN A 18 -1.82 5.74 -4.13
N GLN A 19 -1.99 6.19 -2.88
CA GLN A 19 -1.77 7.58 -2.48
C GLN A 19 -0.29 7.95 -2.46
N LEU A 20 0.58 7.03 -2.02
CA LEU A 20 2.03 7.23 -2.09
C LEU A 20 2.51 7.31 -3.54
N GLY A 21 1.84 6.59 -4.44
CA GLY A 21 2.18 6.54 -5.86
C GLY A 21 3.37 5.61 -6.13
N VAL A 22 3.63 5.40 -7.42
CA VAL A 22 4.77 4.58 -7.85
C VAL A 22 6.06 5.42 -7.69
N PRO A 23 7.07 4.91 -6.95
CA PRO A 23 8.38 5.53 -6.86
C PRO A 23 8.97 5.76 -8.25
N GLU A 24 9.60 6.90 -8.48
CA GLU A 24 10.11 7.27 -9.81
C GLU A 24 11.10 6.23 -10.37
N ASN A 25 11.96 5.65 -9.53
CA ASN A 25 12.91 4.61 -9.96
C ASN A 25 12.24 3.30 -10.37
N ASP A 26 11.04 3.02 -9.86
CA ASP A 26 10.29 1.81 -10.20
C ASP A 26 9.37 2.02 -11.42
N ARG A 27 9.18 3.27 -11.86
CA ARG A 27 8.38 3.59 -13.05
C ARG A 27 9.04 3.10 -14.32
N LYS A 28 8.23 2.54 -15.21
CA LYS A 28 8.65 2.01 -16.51
C LYS A 28 9.28 3.08 -17.39
N SER A 29 8.76 4.31 -17.37
CA SER A 29 9.37 5.46 -18.07
C SER A 29 10.79 5.78 -17.60
N ASN A 30 11.16 5.41 -16.36
CA ASN A 30 12.49 5.64 -15.80
C ASN A 30 13.38 4.38 -15.79
N GLY A 31 13.00 3.35 -16.56
CA GLY A 31 13.73 2.07 -16.60
C GLY A 31 13.33 1.07 -15.51
N GLY A 32 12.31 1.39 -14.72
CA GLY A 32 11.71 0.49 -13.75
C GLY A 32 10.75 -0.53 -14.38
N ARG A 33 10.04 -1.29 -13.53
CA ARG A 33 9.16 -2.39 -13.95
C ARG A 33 7.68 -2.03 -13.97
N ILE A 34 7.29 -0.98 -13.26
CA ILE A 34 5.88 -0.65 -13.00
C ILE A 34 5.39 0.34 -14.05
N PRO A 35 4.35 0.00 -14.85
CA PRO A 35 3.84 0.91 -15.85
C PRO A 35 3.34 2.24 -15.26
N ASP A 36 3.58 3.36 -15.94
CA ASP A 36 3.23 4.69 -15.45
C ASP A 36 1.72 4.95 -15.34
N TYR A 37 0.91 4.17 -16.06
CA TYR A 37 -0.54 4.29 -16.06
C TYR A 37 -1.24 3.45 -14.97
N VAL A 38 -0.51 2.58 -14.25
CA VAL A 38 -1.11 1.73 -13.22
C VAL A 38 -0.96 2.32 -11.83
N LYS A 39 -1.89 1.94 -10.94
CA LYS A 39 -1.82 2.33 -9.53
C LYS A 39 -0.88 1.39 -8.78
N TYR A 40 0.01 1.96 -7.97
CA TYR A 40 1.08 1.24 -7.29
C TYR A 40 0.58 0.07 -6.43
N GLY A 41 -0.37 0.34 -5.54
CA GLY A 41 -0.96 -0.68 -4.66
C GLY A 41 -1.64 -1.80 -5.42
N THR A 42 -2.39 -1.49 -6.46
CA THR A 42 -3.04 -2.51 -7.31
C THR A 42 -2.01 -3.35 -8.06
N TRP A 43 -0.93 -2.73 -8.55
CA TRP A 43 0.14 -3.44 -9.26
C TRP A 43 0.92 -4.37 -8.32
N ILE A 44 1.34 -3.87 -7.15
CA ILE A 44 2.07 -4.65 -6.13
C ILE A 44 1.22 -5.83 -5.66
N ARG A 45 -0.09 -5.64 -5.47
CA ARG A 45 -0.99 -6.73 -5.05
C ARG A 45 -1.08 -7.89 -6.05
N VAL A 46 -0.96 -7.61 -7.35
CA VAL A 46 -1.07 -8.63 -8.41
C VAL A 46 0.28 -9.22 -8.79
N ASN A 47 1.33 -8.38 -8.87
CA ASN A 47 2.65 -8.79 -9.35
C ASN A 47 3.60 -9.20 -8.22
N GLU A 48 3.47 -8.57 -7.04
CA GLU A 48 4.37 -8.76 -5.90
C GLU A 48 3.57 -9.07 -4.63
N THR A 49 2.72 -10.11 -4.71
CA THR A 49 1.80 -10.49 -3.64
C THR A 49 2.49 -10.66 -2.29
N GLU A 50 3.66 -11.29 -2.24
CA GLU A 50 4.42 -11.48 -1.00
C GLU A 50 4.84 -10.14 -0.37
N LYS A 51 5.32 -9.18 -1.17
CA LYS A 51 5.65 -7.83 -0.68
C LYS A 51 4.39 -7.08 -0.23
N PHE A 52 3.28 -7.25 -0.94
CA PHE A 52 2.01 -6.67 -0.53
C PHE A 52 1.57 -7.18 0.85
N GLU A 53 1.67 -8.49 1.08
CA GLU A 53 1.26 -9.11 2.34
C GLU A 53 2.20 -8.74 3.50
N ALA A 54 3.51 -8.77 3.28
CA ALA A 54 4.48 -8.33 4.28
C ALA A 54 4.26 -6.86 4.70
N GLY A 55 4.11 -5.96 3.72
CA GLY A 55 3.85 -4.55 4.02
C GLY A 55 2.47 -4.31 4.64
N TYR A 56 1.46 -5.12 4.30
CA TYR A 56 0.15 -5.08 4.94
C TYR A 56 0.21 -5.51 6.42
N GLU A 57 0.97 -6.56 6.75
CA GLU A 57 1.19 -6.99 8.13
C GLU A 57 1.85 -5.89 8.96
N GLU A 58 2.88 -5.22 8.41
CA GLU A 58 3.51 -4.06 9.04
C GLU A 58 2.56 -2.88 9.20
N PHE A 59 1.77 -2.56 8.18
CA PHE A 59 0.76 -1.50 8.21
C PHE A 59 -0.28 -1.75 9.32
N LYS A 60 -0.73 -3.00 9.45
CA LYS A 60 -1.64 -3.44 10.51
C LYS A 60 -1.00 -3.34 11.89
N ALA A 61 0.27 -3.70 12.04
CA ALA A 61 1.01 -3.56 13.28
C ALA A 61 1.15 -2.09 13.70
N LYS A 62 1.49 -1.20 12.75
CA LYS A 62 1.57 0.25 12.96
C LYS A 62 0.22 0.85 13.35
N ALA A 63 -0.85 0.48 12.66
CA ALA A 63 -2.21 0.93 12.99
C ALA A 63 -2.63 0.52 14.41
N ARG A 64 -2.35 -0.74 14.82
CA ARG A 64 -2.61 -1.20 16.20
C ARG A 64 -1.75 -0.47 17.23
N ALA A 65 -0.49 -0.19 16.92
CA ALA A 65 0.41 0.57 17.81
C ALA A 65 -0.07 2.01 18.00
N ALA A 66 -0.64 2.64 16.96
CA ALA A 66 -1.21 3.98 17.03
C ALA A 66 -2.45 4.05 17.94
N GLU A 67 -3.27 2.99 17.99
CA GLU A 67 -4.42 2.93 18.92
C GLU A 67 -4.00 2.78 20.39
N LYS A 68 -2.86 2.15 20.68
CA LYS A 68 -2.36 1.94 22.06
C LYS A 68 -1.75 3.19 22.71
N LYS A 69 -1.47 4.24 21.94
CA LYS A 69 -0.90 5.51 22.44
C LYS A 69 -1.96 6.56 22.80
N LYS A 70 -3.23 6.17 22.87
CA LYS A 70 -4.35 7.09 23.10
C LYS A 70 -4.95 6.97 24.48
#